data_AF-A0ABD6FKJ7-F1
#
_entry.id   AF-A0ABD6FKJ7-F1
#
_cell.length_a   1.000
_cell.length_b   1.000
_cell.length_c   1.000
_cell.angle_alpha   90.00
_cell.angle_beta   90.00
_cell.angle_gamma   90.00
#
_symmetry.space_group_name_H-M   'P 1'
#
loop_
_entity.id
_entity.type
_entity.pdbx_description
1 polymer ?
#
loop_
_entity_poly.entity_id
_entity_poly.type
_entity_poly.pdbx_seq_one_letter_code
_entity_poly.pdbx_strand_id
1 'polypeptide(L)'
;MGDYAKALGAKLRSIRQQQGLSLHGVEQKSGGRWKAVVVGSYERGDRAVTVQKLAELADFYGVPVVELLPEGRVPSGAEPATKIVINLERLQQLPAEKVGPLARYAATIQSQRGDYNGKVLSIR
;
A
#
# COMPACT_ATOMS: atom_id res chain seq x y z
N MET A 1 -0.31 -23.62 -6.84
CA MET A 1 -1.38 -22.65 -7.18
C MET A 1 -2.34 -22.39 -6.01
N GLY A 2 -2.71 -23.41 -5.22
CA GLY A 2 -3.65 -23.24 -4.08
C GLY A 2 -3.17 -22.32 -2.95
N ASP A 3 -1.87 -22.22 -2.72
CA ASP A 3 -1.33 -21.37 -1.64
C ASP A 3 -1.56 -19.87 -1.87
N TYR A 4 -1.47 -19.40 -3.12
CA TYR A 4 -1.70 -18.00 -3.44
C TYR A 4 -3.18 -17.61 -3.25
N ALA A 5 -4.10 -18.48 -3.71
CA ALA A 5 -5.54 -18.27 -3.52
C ALA A 5 -5.94 -18.26 -2.03
N LYS A 6 -5.34 -19.14 -1.21
CA LYS A 6 -5.54 -19.15 0.25
C LYS A 6 -4.99 -17.90 0.92
N ALA A 7 -3.78 -17.46 0.55
CA ALA A 7 -3.18 -16.24 1.09
C ALA A 7 -4.01 -14.99 0.74
N LEU A 8 -4.53 -14.93 -0.49
CA LEU A 8 -5.41 -13.85 -0.95
C LEU A 8 -6.71 -13.86 -0.16
N GLY A 9 -7.32 -15.04 -0.02
CA GLY A 9 -8.53 -15.23 0.77
C GLY A 9 -8.35 -14.82 2.23
N ALA A 10 -7.17 -15.07 2.81
CA ALA A 10 -6.82 -14.62 4.16
C ALA A 10 -6.72 -13.09 4.27
N LYS A 11 -6.10 -12.40 3.30
CA LYS A 11 -6.08 -10.92 3.25
C LYS A 11 -7.49 -10.35 3.15
N LEU A 12 -8.33 -10.89 2.26
CA LEU A 12 -9.73 -10.49 2.11
C LEU A 12 -10.51 -10.65 3.43
N ARG A 13 -10.32 -11.78 4.12
CA ARG A 13 -10.92 -12.05 5.42
C ARG A 13 -10.47 -11.04 6.48
N SER A 14 -9.17 -10.72 6.51
CA SER A 14 -8.60 -9.77 7.48
C SER A 14 -9.24 -8.39 7.35
N ILE A 15 -9.32 -7.85 6.13
CA ILE A 15 -9.93 -6.54 5.85
C ILE A 15 -11.41 -6.53 6.25
N ARG A 16 -12.16 -7.60 5.95
CA ARG A 16 -13.56 -7.72 6.38
C ARG A 16 -13.68 -7.67 7.91
N GLN A 17 -12.82 -8.40 8.63
CA GLN A 17 -12.84 -8.45 10.09
C GLN A 17 -12.40 -7.13 10.73
N GLN A 18 -11.41 -6.44 10.16
CA GLN A 18 -10.98 -5.11 10.60
C GLN A 18 -12.12 -4.08 10.52
N GLN A 19 -13.02 -4.23 9.53
CA GLN A 19 -14.23 -3.40 9.43
C GLN A 19 -15.40 -3.90 10.30
N GLY A 20 -15.21 -4.94 11.13
CA GLY A 20 -16.24 -5.49 12.01
C GLY A 20 -17.39 -6.20 11.28
N LEU A 21 -17.21 -6.55 10.00
CA LEU A 21 -18.27 -7.16 9.19
C LEU A 21 -18.25 -8.69 9.31
N SER A 22 -19.41 -9.28 9.59
CA SER A 22 -19.61 -10.72 9.37
C SER A 22 -19.84 -11.00 7.88
N LEU A 23 -19.76 -12.27 7.43
CA LEU A 23 -20.08 -12.62 6.04
C LEU A 23 -21.53 -12.23 5.68
N HIS A 24 -22.45 -12.40 6.63
CA HIS A 24 -23.84 -11.94 6.48
C HIS A 24 -23.93 -10.41 6.47
N GLY A 25 -23.13 -9.73 7.30
CA GLY A 25 -23.04 -8.27 7.31
C GLY A 25 -22.53 -7.69 5.97
N VAL A 26 -21.61 -8.39 5.29
CA VAL A 26 -21.18 -8.02 3.93
C VAL A 26 -22.33 -8.13 2.93
N GLU A 27 -23.12 -9.20 3.01
CA GLU A 27 -24.28 -9.38 2.14
C GLU A 27 -25.33 -8.28 2.35
N GLN A 28 -25.64 -7.95 3.61
CA GLN A 28 -26.56 -6.88 3.94
C GLN A 28 -26.05 -5.51 3.50
N LYS A 29 -24.80 -5.16 3.85
CA LYS A 29 -24.17 -3.87 3.50
C LYS A 29 -24.09 -3.67 1.98
N SER A 30 -23.93 -4.74 1.22
CA SER A 30 -23.84 -4.70 -0.25
C SER A 30 -25.19 -4.79 -0.97
N GLY A 31 -26.32 -4.84 -0.24
CA GLY A 31 -27.64 -5.01 -0.85
C GLY A 31 -27.79 -6.34 -1.58
N GLY A 32 -27.10 -7.40 -1.14
CA GLY A 32 -27.14 -8.72 -1.76
C GLY A 32 -26.20 -8.92 -2.95
N ARG A 33 -25.46 -7.88 -3.37
CA ARG A 33 -24.44 -7.99 -4.44
C ARG A 33 -23.33 -8.98 -4.07
N TRP A 34 -22.90 -8.99 -2.82
CA TRP A 34 -21.90 -9.90 -2.29
C TRP A 34 -22.54 -10.98 -1.42
N LYS A 35 -22.88 -12.12 -2.02
CA LYS A 35 -23.43 -13.26 -1.28
C LYS A 35 -22.44 -13.80 -0.25
N ALA A 36 -22.89 -14.00 0.99
CA ALA A 36 -22.05 -14.47 2.10
C ALA A 36 -21.30 -15.76 1.76
N VAL A 37 -21.98 -16.70 1.11
CA VAL A 37 -21.41 -17.99 0.67
C VAL A 37 -20.28 -17.80 -0.35
N VAL A 38 -20.44 -16.85 -1.28
CA VAL A 38 -19.46 -16.58 -2.34
C VAL A 38 -18.21 -15.93 -1.74
N VAL A 39 -18.38 -14.90 -0.91
CA VAL A 39 -17.25 -14.25 -0.21
C VAL A 39 -16.53 -15.25 0.69
N GLY A 40 -17.27 -16.09 1.41
CA GLY A 40 -16.67 -17.14 2.26
C GLY A 40 -15.85 -18.17 1.47
N SER A 41 -16.26 -18.50 0.24
CA SER A 41 -15.51 -19.39 -0.65
C SER A 41 -14.23 -18.75 -1.16
N TYR A 42 -14.23 -17.45 -1.46
CA TYR A 42 -13.01 -16.69 -1.78
C TYR A 42 -12.06 -16.64 -0.57
N GLU A 43 -12.58 -16.37 0.62
CA GLU A 43 -11.75 -16.27 1.83
C GLU A 43 -11.06 -17.57 2.22
N ARG A 44 -11.65 -18.73 1.90
CA ARG A 44 -11.02 -20.04 2.14
C ARG A 44 -10.10 -20.47 1.00
N GLY A 45 -10.15 -19.78 -0.14
CA GLY A 45 -9.45 -20.17 -1.36
C GLY A 45 -10.07 -21.38 -2.07
N ASP A 46 -11.30 -21.76 -1.71
CA ASP A 46 -12.04 -22.86 -2.36
C ASP A 46 -12.46 -22.49 -3.80
N ARG A 47 -12.65 -21.19 -4.04
CA ARG A 47 -12.99 -20.64 -5.35
C ARG A 47 -12.00 -19.55 -5.72
N ALA A 48 -11.49 -19.60 -6.95
CA ALA A 48 -10.68 -18.53 -7.50
C ALA A 48 -11.53 -17.25 -7.70
N VAL A 49 -10.94 -16.10 -7.37
CA VAL A 49 -11.52 -14.78 -7.62
C VAL A 49 -10.92 -14.21 -8.90
N THR A 50 -11.74 -13.67 -9.79
CA THR A 50 -11.26 -12.97 -10.99
C THR A 50 -10.70 -11.61 -10.61
N VAL A 51 -9.78 -11.08 -11.42
CA VAL A 51 -9.20 -9.73 -11.19
C VAL A 51 -10.28 -8.66 -11.10
N GLN A 52 -11.30 -8.72 -11.97
CA GLN A 52 -12.44 -7.80 -11.92
C GLN A 52 -13.18 -7.88 -10.58
N LYS A 53 -13.49 -9.09 -10.09
CA LYS A 53 -14.19 -9.26 -8.81
C LYS A 53 -13.34 -8.82 -7.62
N LEU A 54 -12.03 -9.00 -7.70
CA LEU A 54 -11.10 -8.51 -6.70
C LEU A 54 -11.10 -6.98 -6.62
N ALA A 55 -11.10 -6.29 -7.77
CA ALA A 55 -11.20 -4.83 -7.82
C ALA A 55 -12.54 -4.34 -7.25
N GLU A 56 -13.67 -4.97 -7.63
CA GLU A 56 -14.98 -4.63 -7.08
C GLU A 56 -15.06 -4.84 -5.55
N LEU A 57 -14.38 -5.87 -5.01
CA LEU A 57 -14.29 -6.10 -3.56
C LEU A 57 -13.42 -5.03 -2.88
N ALA A 58 -12.31 -4.64 -3.51
CA ALA A 58 -11.45 -3.57 -3.02
C ALA A 58 -12.22 -2.25 -2.89
N ASP A 59 -12.99 -1.89 -3.93
CA ASP A 59 -13.87 -0.72 -3.94
C ASP A 59 -14.95 -0.81 -2.85
N PHE A 60 -15.58 -1.98 -2.69
CA PHE A 60 -16.60 -2.21 -1.65
C PHE A 60 -16.04 -2.03 -0.23
N TYR A 61 -14.81 -2.48 0.01
CA TYR A 61 -14.12 -2.30 1.29
C TYR A 61 -13.41 -0.94 1.41
N GLY A 62 -13.33 -0.14 0.34
CA GLY A 62 -12.65 1.16 0.36
C GLY A 62 -11.14 1.05 0.55
N VAL A 63 -10.52 -0.04 0.05
CA VAL A 63 -9.07 -0.28 0.13
C VAL A 63 -8.46 -0.38 -1.27
N PRO A 64 -7.18 -0.04 -1.46
CA PRO A 64 -6.48 -0.31 -2.72
C PRO A 64 -6.46 -1.81 -3.05
N VAL A 65 -6.62 -2.18 -4.32
CA VAL A 65 -6.60 -3.59 -4.76
C VAL A 65 -5.31 -4.33 -4.39
N VAL A 66 -4.19 -3.60 -4.30
CA VAL A 66 -2.89 -4.15 -3.87
C VAL A 66 -2.91 -4.68 -2.43
N GLU A 67 -3.75 -4.13 -1.55
CA GLU A 67 -3.91 -4.61 -0.16
C GLU A 67 -4.57 -5.99 -0.08
N LEU A 68 -5.33 -6.37 -1.11
CA LEU A 68 -5.96 -7.69 -1.21
C LEU A 68 -5.00 -8.74 -1.76
N LEU A 69 -3.91 -8.33 -2.41
CA LEU A 69 -2.95 -9.27 -2.95
C LEU A 69 -2.15 -9.89 -1.79
N PRO A 70 -1.87 -11.20 -1.84
CA PRO A 70 -0.80 -11.75 -1.04
C PRO A 70 0.44 -10.92 -1.32
N GLU A 71 1.10 -10.47 -0.26
CA GLU A 71 2.47 -10.03 -0.40
C GLU A 71 3.19 -11.22 -1.02
N GLY A 72 3.55 -11.08 -2.30
CA GLY A 72 4.62 -11.88 -2.85
C GLY A 72 5.82 -11.71 -1.92
N ARG A 73 6.84 -12.54 -2.06
CA ARG A 73 8.09 -12.35 -1.33
C ARG A 73 8.79 -11.05 -1.76
N VAL A 74 8.20 -9.90 -1.51
CA VAL A 74 8.87 -8.62 -1.34
C VAL A 74 9.47 -8.74 0.05
N PRO A 75 10.80 -8.73 0.20
CA PRO A 75 11.39 -8.61 1.51
C PRO A 75 10.71 -7.42 2.18
N SER A 76 10.07 -7.66 3.32
CA SER A 76 9.58 -6.62 4.20
C SER A 76 10.78 -5.79 4.61
N GLY A 77 11.02 -4.73 3.83
CA GLY A 77 12.07 -3.74 4.00
C GLY A 77 11.58 -2.34 3.63
N ALA A 78 10.32 -2.20 3.23
CA ALA A 78 9.64 -0.93 3.25
C ALA A 78 9.09 -0.72 4.66
N GLU A 79 9.96 -0.24 5.55
CA GLU A 79 9.49 0.62 6.64
C GLU A 79 8.53 1.66 6.03
N PRO A 80 7.47 2.09 6.76
CA PRO A 80 6.59 3.14 6.24
C PRO A 80 7.47 4.27 5.74
N ALA A 81 7.30 4.64 4.46
CA ALA A 81 8.04 5.70 3.78
C ALA A 81 8.17 6.90 4.72
N THR A 82 9.27 6.94 5.45
CA THR A 82 9.42 7.89 6.54
C THR A 82 9.62 9.20 5.83
N LYS A 83 8.68 10.13 6.01
CA LYS A 83 8.79 11.44 5.38
C LYS A 83 10.06 12.11 5.90
N ILE A 84 11.11 12.11 5.09
CA ILE A 84 12.36 12.77 5.40
C ILE A 84 12.27 14.20 4.86
N VAL A 85 12.51 15.17 5.73
CA VAL A 85 12.53 16.59 5.39
C VAL A 85 13.94 17.12 5.62
N ILE A 86 14.63 17.46 4.54
CA ILE A 86 16.00 17.97 4.58
C ILE A 86 15.95 19.49 4.46
N ASN A 87 16.47 20.20 5.45
CA ASN A 87 16.67 21.65 5.35
C ASN A 87 17.94 21.94 4.55
N LEU A 88 17.78 22.51 3.36
CA LEU A 88 18.90 22.74 2.43
C LEU A 88 19.76 23.94 2.82
N GLU A 89 19.16 24.95 3.47
CA GLU A 89 19.92 26.10 4.01
C GLU A 89 20.92 25.65 5.08
N ARG A 90 20.48 24.80 6.02
CA ARG A 90 21.38 24.22 7.03
C ARG A 90 22.39 23.24 6.43
N LEU A 91 22.00 22.50 5.39
CA LEU A 91 22.89 21.56 4.73
C LEU A 91 24.10 22.28 4.11
N GLN A 92 23.90 23.46 3.54
CA GLN A 92 24.98 24.28 2.95
C GLN A 92 25.94 24.89 3.99
N GLN A 93 25.52 25.02 5.25
CA GLN A 93 26.34 25.57 6.34
C GLN A 93 27.27 24.53 6.99
N LEU A 94 27.10 23.25 6.65
CA LEU A 94 27.88 22.16 7.23
C LEU A 94 29.17 21.89 6.44
N PRO A 95 30.24 21.36 7.09
CA PRO A 95 31.50 21.06 6.41
C PRO A 95 31.30 20.08 5.23
N ALA A 96 31.79 20.46 4.06
CA ALA A 96 31.61 19.70 2.81
C ALA A 96 32.09 18.25 2.89
N GLU A 97 33.11 17.98 3.71
CA GLU A 97 33.64 16.63 3.96
C GLU A 97 32.60 15.69 4.59
N LYS A 98 31.67 16.23 5.39
CA LYS A 98 30.62 15.47 6.07
C LYS A 98 29.34 15.34 5.25
N VAL A 99 29.02 16.36 4.45
CA VAL A 99 27.72 16.46 3.76
C VAL A 99 27.80 16.36 2.23
N GLY A 100 28.99 16.26 1.64
CA GLY A 100 29.20 16.28 0.20
C GLY A 100 28.33 15.28 -0.59
N PRO A 101 28.27 13.99 -0.21
CA PRO A 101 27.37 13.03 -0.86
C PRO A 101 25.90 13.43 -0.76
N LEU A 102 25.43 13.86 0.41
CA LEU A 102 24.05 14.25 0.66
C LEU A 102 23.66 15.53 -0.12
N ALA A 103 24.54 16.52 -0.15
CA ALA A 103 24.33 17.76 -0.90
C ALA A 103 24.25 17.51 -2.42
N ARG A 104 25.12 16.66 -2.96
CA ARG A 104 25.05 16.25 -4.38
C ARG A 104 23.75 15.52 -4.70
N TYR A 105 23.34 14.59 -3.85
CA TYR A 105 22.09 13.86 -4.04
C TYR A 105 20.86 14.79 -3.99
N ALA A 106 20.81 15.69 -3.01
CA ALA A 106 19.75 16.70 -2.92
C ALA A 106 19.68 17.59 -4.16
N ALA A 107 20.83 18.06 -4.67
CA ALA A 107 20.91 18.87 -5.88
C ALA A 107 20.40 18.12 -7.12
N THR A 108 20.70 16.82 -7.26
CA THR A 108 20.15 15.99 -8.35
C THR A 108 18.63 15.92 -8.27
N ILE A 109 18.06 15.76 -7.08
CA ILE A 109 16.59 15.71 -6.90
C ILE A 109 15.97 17.09 -7.20
N GLN A 110 16.58 18.18 -6.77
CA GLN A 110 16.11 19.54 -7.11
C GLN A 110 16.12 19.76 -8.62
N SER A 111 17.18 19.33 -9.30
CA SER A 111 17.29 19.43 -10.76
C SER A 111 16.20 18.65 -11.49
N GLN A 112 15.95 17.41 -11.07
CA GLN A 112 14.88 16.58 -11.63
C GLN A 112 13.49 17.18 -11.42
N ARG A 113 13.27 17.89 -10.30
CA ARG A 113 11.98 18.51 -9.95
C ARG A 113 11.82 19.93 -10.49
N GLY A 114 12.90 20.53 -11.02
CA GLY A 114 12.92 21.96 -11.34
C GLY A 114 12.83 22.87 -10.11
N ASP A 115 13.09 22.36 -8.91
CA ASP A 115 12.88 23.03 -7.62
C ASP A 115 14.19 23.64 -7.09
N TYR A 116 14.72 24.63 -7.83
CA TYR A 116 16.00 25.27 -7.53
C TYR A 116 15.93 26.31 -6.40
N ASN A 117 14.72 26.82 -6.09
CA ASN A 117 14.50 27.83 -5.05
C ASN A 117 14.01 27.22 -3.72
N GLY A 118 13.83 25.91 -3.65
CA GLY A 118 13.43 25.21 -2.43
C GLY A 118 14.45 25.38 -1.32
N LYS A 119 14.02 25.90 -0.17
CA LYS A 119 14.81 25.94 1.08
C LYS A 119 14.81 24.58 1.79
N VAL A 120 13.89 23.69 1.41
CA VAL A 120 13.64 22.41 2.05
C VAL A 120 13.33 21.38 0.97
N LEU A 121 13.91 20.18 1.09
CA LEU A 121 13.62 19.03 0.25
C LEU A 121 12.85 17.97 1.04
N SER A 122 11.62 17.68 0.61
CA SER A 122 10.83 16.57 1.16
C SER A 122 10.95 15.32 0.29
N ILE A 123 11.26 14.19 0.92
CA ILE A 123 11.37 12.86 0.32
C ILE A 123 10.35 11.95 0.98
N ARG A 124 9.63 11.18 0.16
CA ARG A 124 8.69 10.13 0.55
C ARG A 124 9.11 8.87 -0.18
#